data_AF-A0A074JZH9-F1
#
_entry.id   AF-A0A074JZH9-F1
#
_cell.length_a   1.000
_cell.length_b   1.000
_cell.length_c   1.000
_cell.angle_alpha   90.00
_cell.angle_beta   90.00
_cell.angle_gamma   90.00
#
_symmetry.space_group_name_H-M   'P 1'
#
loop_
_entity.id
_entity.type
_entity.pdbx_description
1 polymer ?
#
loop_
_entity_poly.entity_id
_entity_poly.type
_entity_poly.pdbx_seq_one_letter_code
_entity_poly.pdbx_strand_id
1 'polypeptide(L)'
;MSTLDHKFNAVAAAKPNKKPREAPFSLRLSFEEKAFLRAAANGVPLGAYIKAKLFDEPLEKVRRRNTNPVKDHKALGRLLGSLGQSRLSQNLNQLARASHTGALPVSPEVEDELRQACADVKAMREELMRALGSLSEGGQP
;
A
#
# COMPACT_ATOMS: atom_id res chain seq x y z
N MET A 1 39.69 -13.79 -9.57
CA MET A 1 39.98 -12.57 -10.34
C MET A 1 38.72 -12.19 -11.10
N SER A 2 38.10 -11.05 -10.75
CA SER A 2 36.81 -10.61 -11.29
C SER A 2 37.00 -9.98 -12.67
N THR A 3 36.41 -10.57 -13.72
CA THR A 3 36.38 -10.02 -15.07
C THR A 3 35.16 -9.12 -15.25
N LEU A 4 35.07 -8.08 -14.44
CA LEU A 4 34.14 -6.98 -14.64
C LEU A 4 34.97 -5.71 -14.76
N ASP A 5 34.59 -4.82 -15.66
CA ASP A 5 35.03 -3.41 -15.69
C ASP A 5 36.25 -3.01 -16.56
N HIS A 6 36.48 -3.64 -17.71
CA HIS A 6 37.26 -2.98 -18.78
C HIS A 6 36.40 -2.24 -19.82
N LYS A 7 35.07 -2.45 -19.82
CA LYS A 7 34.17 -1.79 -20.76
C LYS A 7 33.48 -0.54 -20.19
N PHE A 8 33.47 -0.36 -18.87
CA PHE A 8 32.79 0.77 -18.23
C PHE A 8 33.41 2.12 -18.64
N ASN A 9 34.73 2.24 -18.55
CA ASN A 9 35.43 3.48 -18.93
C ASN A 9 35.25 3.83 -20.42
N ALA A 10 35.18 2.83 -21.30
CA ALA A 10 34.95 3.06 -22.73
C ALA A 10 33.50 3.53 -23.01
N VAL A 11 32.51 2.97 -22.33
CA VAL A 11 31.10 3.37 -22.46
C VAL A 11 30.86 4.75 -21.84
N ALA A 12 31.51 5.06 -20.71
CA ALA A 12 31.43 6.37 -20.07
C ALA A 12 32.15 7.48 -20.88
N ALA A 13 33.25 7.15 -21.57
CA ALA A 13 33.99 8.08 -22.42
C ALA A 13 33.32 8.31 -23.80
N ALA A 14 32.40 7.45 -24.20
CA ALA A 14 31.66 7.61 -25.45
C ALA A 14 30.72 8.83 -25.36
N LYS A 15 31.03 9.89 -26.13
CA LYS A 15 30.14 11.05 -26.24
C LYS A 15 28.84 10.61 -26.93
N PRO A 16 27.66 10.80 -26.30
CA PRO A 16 26.41 10.42 -26.94
C PRO A 16 26.23 11.24 -28.22
N ASN A 17 26.03 10.55 -29.33
CA ASN A 17 25.73 11.17 -30.62
C ASN A 17 24.33 11.79 -30.57
N LYS A 18 24.24 13.00 -30.00
CA LYS A 18 22.98 13.74 -29.85
C LYS A 18 22.58 14.26 -31.22
N LYS A 19 21.70 13.53 -31.91
CA LYS A 19 21.00 14.07 -33.07
C LYS A 19 20.34 15.41 -32.68
N PRO A 20 20.45 16.47 -33.49
CA PRO A 20 19.76 17.71 -33.23
C PRO A 20 18.26 17.40 -33.13
N ARG A 21 17.65 17.77 -31.99
CA ARG A 21 16.21 17.63 -31.80
C ARG A 21 15.55 18.92 -32.24
N GLU A 22 14.44 18.80 -32.94
CA GLU A 22 13.58 19.93 -33.24
C GLU A 22 13.11 20.60 -31.94
N ALA A 23 12.87 21.90 -32.02
CA ALA A 23 12.37 22.66 -30.88
C ALA A 23 11.02 22.08 -30.41
N PRO A 24 10.75 22.07 -29.08
CA PRO A 24 9.51 21.54 -28.56
C PRO A 24 8.30 22.33 -29.08
N PHE A 25 7.21 21.63 -29.39
CA PHE A 25 5.94 22.26 -29.72
C PHE A 25 5.36 22.95 -28.48
N SER A 26 5.11 24.26 -28.58
CA SER A 26 4.51 25.05 -27.51
C SER A 26 3.03 25.27 -27.80
N LEU A 27 2.16 24.83 -26.88
CA LEU A 27 0.71 25.01 -26.95
C LEU A 27 0.26 25.92 -25.80
N ARG A 28 -0.48 26.98 -26.10
CA ARG A 28 -1.11 27.80 -25.07
C ARG A 28 -2.38 27.11 -24.61
N LEU A 29 -2.53 26.97 -23.30
CA LEU A 29 -3.70 26.39 -22.65
C LEU A 29 -4.15 27.34 -21.54
N SER A 30 -5.45 27.54 -21.43
CA SER A 30 -6.07 28.16 -20.26
C SER A 30 -5.86 27.29 -19.01
N PHE A 31 -6.14 27.85 -17.83
CA PHE A 31 -6.09 27.10 -16.58
C PHE A 31 -7.04 25.90 -16.59
N GLU A 32 -8.27 26.11 -17.10
CA GLU A 32 -9.32 25.10 -17.15
C GLU A 32 -8.97 23.97 -18.11
N GLU A 33 -8.48 24.30 -19.31
CA GLU A 33 -8.06 23.30 -20.30
C GLU A 33 -6.90 22.45 -19.76
N LYS A 34 -5.94 23.07 -19.08
CA LYS A 34 -4.81 22.36 -18.46
C LYS A 34 -5.25 21.48 -17.31
N ALA A 35 -6.24 21.91 -16.52
CA ALA A 35 -6.80 21.12 -15.43
C ALA A 35 -7.56 19.90 -15.98
N PHE A 36 -8.38 20.10 -17.02
CA PHE A 36 -9.09 19.03 -17.73
C PHE A 36 -8.11 17.98 -18.27
N LEU A 37 -7.07 18.40 -18.98
CA LEU A 37 -6.07 17.47 -19.53
C LEU A 37 -5.30 16.73 -18.44
N ARG A 38 -5.01 17.35 -17.29
CA ARG A 38 -4.36 16.67 -16.17
C ARG A 38 -5.25 15.62 -15.53
N ALA A 39 -6.54 15.91 -15.38
CA ALA A 39 -7.51 14.95 -14.88
C ALA A 39 -7.65 13.77 -15.85
N ALA A 40 -7.80 14.06 -17.15
CA ALA A 40 -7.92 13.06 -18.20
C ALA A 40 -6.64 12.23 -18.39
N ALA A 41 -5.46 12.84 -18.18
CA ALA A 41 -4.18 12.13 -18.17
C ALA A 41 -4.08 11.12 -17.03
N ASN A 42 -4.91 11.25 -15.98
CA ASN A 42 -4.92 10.38 -14.81
C ASN A 42 -3.48 10.14 -14.27
N GLY A 43 -2.72 11.24 -14.28
CA GLY A 43 -1.27 11.40 -14.07
C GLY A 43 -0.31 10.39 -14.72
N VAL A 44 -0.60 10.04 -15.97
CA VAL A 44 0.42 9.96 -17.02
C VAL A 44 1.04 11.37 -17.20
N PRO A 45 2.35 11.51 -17.51
CA PRO A 45 2.92 12.81 -17.86
C PRO A 45 2.14 13.49 -18.98
N LEU A 46 1.77 14.75 -18.78
CA LEU A 46 0.86 15.48 -19.67
C LEU A 46 1.31 15.45 -21.15
N GLY A 47 2.62 15.56 -21.42
CA GLY A 47 3.15 15.48 -22.79
C GLY A 47 3.01 14.10 -23.43
N ALA A 48 3.13 13.02 -22.65
CA ALA A 48 2.90 11.65 -23.13
C ALA A 48 1.41 11.41 -23.39
N TYR A 49 0.54 11.90 -22.50
CA TYR A 49 -0.91 11.85 -22.68
C TYR A 49 -1.36 12.57 -23.96
N ILE A 50 -0.88 13.81 -24.15
CA ILE A 50 -1.22 14.62 -25.32
C ILE A 50 -0.73 13.94 -26.61
N LYS A 51 0.52 13.44 -26.66
CA LYS A 51 1.03 12.73 -27.83
C LYS A 51 0.22 11.49 -28.17
N ALA A 52 -0.11 10.67 -27.17
CA ALA A 52 -0.89 9.47 -27.40
C ALA A 52 -2.29 9.78 -27.94
N LYS A 53 -2.90 10.87 -27.47
CA LYS A 53 -4.18 11.36 -28.01
C LYS A 53 -4.07 11.94 -29.43
N LEU A 54 -2.97 12.59 -29.79
CA LEU A 54 -2.78 13.16 -31.13
C LEU A 54 -2.44 12.13 -32.19
N PHE A 55 -1.73 11.06 -31.82
CA PHE A 55 -1.22 10.04 -32.75
C PHE A 55 -1.91 8.68 -32.60
N ASP A 56 -3.01 8.61 -31.84
CA ASP A 56 -3.72 7.38 -31.49
C ASP A 56 -2.80 6.26 -30.98
N GLU A 57 -1.75 6.63 -30.25
CA GLU A 57 -0.81 5.67 -29.68
C GLU A 57 -1.39 5.05 -28.39
N PRO A 58 -1.09 3.77 -28.14
CA PRO A 58 -1.47 3.16 -26.88
C PRO A 58 -0.73 3.83 -25.73
N LEU A 59 -1.49 4.33 -24.75
CA LEU A 59 -0.92 4.72 -23.47
C LEU A 59 -0.51 3.47 -22.71
N GLU A 60 0.80 3.28 -22.49
CA GLU A 60 1.25 2.30 -21.51
C GLU A 60 0.58 2.61 -20.19
N LYS A 61 -0.21 1.65 -19.68
CA LYS A 61 -0.83 1.73 -18.36
C LYS A 61 0.30 1.84 -17.35
N VAL A 62 0.65 3.06 -16.92
CA VAL A 62 1.63 3.28 -15.86
C VAL A 62 1.05 2.62 -14.61
N ARG A 63 1.63 1.49 -14.23
CA ARG A 63 1.19 0.70 -13.08
C ARG A 63 1.39 1.54 -11.83
N ARG A 64 0.32 2.17 -11.35
CA ARG A 64 0.36 2.92 -10.11
C ARG A 64 0.33 1.95 -8.95
N ARG A 65 1.24 2.15 -7.99
CA ARG A 65 0.99 1.74 -6.61
C ARG A 65 -0.25 2.51 -6.19
N ASN A 66 -1.35 1.82 -5.90
CA ASN A 66 -2.62 2.45 -5.57
C ASN A 66 -2.41 3.43 -4.40
N THR A 67 -2.33 4.73 -4.68
CA THR A 67 -2.21 5.80 -3.68
C THR A 67 -3.60 6.30 -3.29
N ASN A 68 -4.56 5.39 -3.11
CA ASN A 68 -5.82 5.68 -2.43
C ASN A 68 -5.72 5.21 -0.96
N PRO A 69 -5.26 6.04 -0.01
CA PRO A 69 -5.30 5.62 1.40
C PRO A 69 -6.61 5.81 2.18
N VAL A 70 -7.61 6.59 1.80
CA VAL A 70 -7.81 7.70 2.76
C VAL A 70 -8.88 7.57 3.88
N LYS A 71 -9.74 6.54 3.95
CA LYS A 71 -10.65 6.39 5.13
C LYS A 71 -10.48 5.08 5.89
N ASP A 72 -10.71 3.94 5.25
CA ASP A 72 -10.71 2.66 5.97
C ASP A 72 -9.34 2.28 6.52
N HIS A 73 -8.26 2.53 5.79
CA HIS A 73 -6.91 2.22 6.28
C HIS A 73 -6.47 3.10 7.45
N LYS A 74 -6.96 4.34 7.55
CA LYS A 74 -6.65 5.24 8.67
C LYS A 74 -7.46 4.88 9.91
N ALA A 75 -8.75 4.60 9.75
CA ALA A 75 -9.61 4.14 10.84
C ALA A 75 -9.12 2.79 11.38
N LEU A 76 -8.79 1.87 10.47
CA LEU A 76 -8.19 0.58 10.80
C LEU A 76 -6.81 0.72 11.44
N GLY A 77 -5.93 1.56 10.90
CA GLY A 77 -4.61 1.81 11.49
C GLY A 77 -4.71 2.36 12.92
N ARG A 78 -5.72 3.20 13.20
CA ARG A 78 -6.01 3.66 14.57
C ARG A 78 -6.52 2.53 15.45
N LEU A 79 -7.43 1.69 14.94
CA LEU A 79 -7.97 0.54 15.68
C LEU A 79 -6.89 -0.51 16.00
N LEU A 80 -6.02 -0.82 15.04
CA LEU A 80 -4.86 -1.70 15.24
C LEU A 80 -3.84 -1.07 16.20
N GLY A 81 -3.63 0.25 16.10
CA GLY A 81 -2.79 1.00 17.04
C GLY A 81 -3.32 0.95 18.47
N SER A 82 -4.62 1.19 18.68
CA SER A 82 -5.25 1.10 20.01
C SER A 82 -5.23 -0.31 20.55
N LEU A 83 -5.41 -1.31 19.69
CA LEU A 83 -5.33 -2.72 20.07
C LEU A 83 -3.90 -3.07 20.52
N GLY A 84 -2.86 -2.63 19.80
CA GLY A 84 -1.47 -2.80 20.23
C GLY A 84 -1.14 -2.14 21.57
N GLN A 85 -1.80 -1.01 21.89
CA GLN A 85 -1.65 -0.30 23.16
C GLN A 85 -2.47 -0.90 24.32
N SER A 86 -3.43 -1.79 24.06
CA SER A 86 -4.39 -2.30 25.05
C SER A 86 -3.79 -3.25 26.11
N ARG A 87 -2.48 -3.51 26.08
CA ARG A 87 -1.74 -4.34 27.06
C ARG A 87 -2.34 -5.75 27.27
N LEU A 88 -3.07 -6.28 26.28
CA LEU A 88 -3.75 -7.58 26.37
C LEU A 88 -2.82 -8.72 26.82
N SER A 89 -1.58 -8.77 26.31
CA SER A 89 -0.61 -9.78 26.70
C SER A 89 -0.22 -9.71 28.18
N GLN A 90 -0.11 -8.50 28.74
CA GLN A 90 0.15 -8.32 30.17
C GLN A 90 -1.06 -8.69 31.03
N ASN A 91 -2.28 -8.42 30.57
CA ASN A 91 -3.50 -8.81 31.28
C ASN A 91 -3.71 -10.33 31.25
N LEU A 92 -3.47 -10.98 30.10
CA LEU A 92 -3.48 -12.44 29.98
C LEU A 92 -2.44 -13.10 30.88
N ASN A 93 -1.24 -12.53 30.96
CA ASN A 93 -0.20 -13.04 31.85
C ASN A 93 -0.57 -12.87 33.34
N GLN A 94 -1.29 -11.80 33.70
CA GLN A 94 -1.82 -11.63 35.06
C GLN A 94 -2.90 -12.66 35.39
N LEU A 95 -3.82 -12.94 34.46
CA LEU A 95 -4.84 -13.97 34.63
C LEU A 95 -4.21 -15.37 34.75
N ALA A 96 -3.22 -15.68 33.91
CA ALA A 96 -2.47 -16.95 33.98
C ALA A 96 -1.75 -17.11 35.34
N ARG A 97 -1.09 -16.05 35.82
CA ARG A 97 -0.46 -16.06 37.15
C ARG A 97 -1.49 -16.24 38.26
N ALA A 98 -2.58 -15.48 38.24
CA ALA A 98 -3.62 -15.55 39.26
C ALA A 98 -4.29 -16.94 39.29
N SER A 99 -4.51 -17.55 38.14
CA SER A 99 -4.98 -18.95 38.02
C SER A 99 -3.95 -19.92 38.60
N HIS A 100 -2.68 -19.81 38.21
CA HIS A 100 -1.62 -20.71 38.68
C HIS A 100 -1.36 -20.61 40.19
N THR A 101 -1.47 -19.41 40.77
CA THR A 101 -1.32 -19.19 42.22
C THR A 101 -2.60 -19.50 43.01
N GLY A 102 -3.68 -19.94 42.36
CA GLY A 102 -4.98 -20.19 42.98
C GLY A 102 -5.72 -18.94 43.48
N ALA A 103 -5.24 -17.75 43.10
CA ALA A 103 -5.84 -16.46 43.46
C ALA A 103 -7.05 -16.11 42.58
N LEU A 104 -7.14 -16.72 41.40
CA LEU A 104 -8.31 -16.71 40.54
C LEU A 104 -9.06 -18.04 40.72
N PRO A 105 -10.26 -18.05 41.31
CA PRO A 105 -11.09 -19.25 41.36
C PRO A 105 -11.59 -19.57 39.94
N VAL A 106 -10.92 -20.50 39.27
CA VAL A 106 -11.30 -20.97 37.93
C VAL A 106 -12.29 -22.12 38.13
N SER A 107 -13.58 -21.79 38.22
CA SER A 107 -14.63 -22.80 38.14
C SER A 107 -14.73 -23.34 36.71
N PRO A 108 -15.32 -24.52 36.49
CA PRO A 108 -15.55 -25.04 35.14
C PRO A 108 -16.33 -24.06 34.24
N GLU A 109 -17.32 -23.35 34.80
CA GLU A 109 -18.09 -22.32 34.09
C GLU A 109 -17.22 -21.14 33.67
N VAL A 110 -16.34 -20.64 34.56
CA VAL A 110 -15.40 -19.56 34.24
C VAL A 110 -14.39 -20.02 33.19
N GLU A 111 -13.95 -21.28 33.22
CA GLU A 111 -13.07 -21.84 32.21
C GLU A 111 -13.74 -21.88 30.83
N ASP A 112 -15.00 -22.28 30.77
CA ASP A 112 -15.79 -22.31 29.53
C ASP A 112 -16.06 -20.90 28.99
N GLU A 113 -16.39 -19.93 29.86
CA GLU A 113 -16.52 -18.52 29.48
C GLU A 113 -15.21 -17.95 28.92
N LEU A 114 -14.07 -18.29 29.51
CA LEU A 114 -12.75 -17.87 29.02
C LEU A 114 -12.40 -18.50 27.68
N ARG A 115 -12.69 -19.79 27.48
CA ARG A 115 -12.50 -20.47 26.18
C ARG A 115 -13.38 -19.85 25.10
N GLN A 116 -14.64 -19.56 25.43
CA GLN A 116 -15.57 -18.91 24.51
C GLN A 116 -15.09 -17.51 24.12
N ALA A 117 -14.68 -16.70 25.10
CA ALA A 117 -14.12 -15.38 24.84
C ALA A 117 -12.88 -15.44 23.93
N CYS A 118 -11.99 -16.43 24.11
CA CYS A 118 -10.85 -16.64 23.22
C CYS A 118 -11.27 -17.02 21.80
N ALA A 119 -12.30 -17.86 21.65
CA ALA A 119 -12.84 -18.22 20.36
C ALA A 119 -13.45 -17.01 19.63
N ASP A 120 -14.20 -16.17 20.34
CA ASP A 120 -14.81 -14.95 19.80
C ASP A 120 -13.75 -13.94 19.33
N VAL A 121 -12.68 -13.75 20.12
CA VAL A 121 -11.55 -12.88 19.73
C VAL A 121 -10.84 -13.42 18.48
N LYS A 122 -10.66 -14.75 18.38
CA LYS A 122 -10.07 -15.38 17.20
C LYS A 122 -10.96 -15.17 15.97
N ALA A 123 -12.27 -15.35 16.09
CA ALA A 123 -13.22 -15.12 15.01
C ALA A 123 -13.22 -13.66 14.54
N MET A 124 -13.23 -12.69 15.46
CA MET A 124 -13.11 -11.26 15.13
C MET A 124 -11.81 -10.95 14.40
N ARG A 125 -10.68 -11.54 14.83
CA ARG A 125 -9.38 -11.38 14.15
C ARG A 125 -9.42 -11.95 12.73
N GLU A 126 -9.95 -13.15 12.55
CA GLU A 126 -10.03 -13.80 11.24
C GLU A 126 -10.91 -12.99 10.27
N GLU A 127 -12.04 -12.47 10.74
CA GLU A 127 -12.93 -11.64 9.94
C GLU A 127 -12.26 -10.31 9.56
N LEU A 128 -11.55 -9.67 10.50
CA LEU A 128 -10.75 -8.48 10.20
C LEU A 128 -9.65 -8.78 9.17
N MET A 129 -8.91 -9.87 9.32
CA MET A 129 -7.86 -10.24 8.37
C MET A 129 -8.43 -10.58 6.98
N ARG A 130 -9.60 -11.22 6.92
CA ARG A 130 -10.32 -11.51 5.66
C ARG A 130 -10.79 -10.22 4.99
N ALA A 131 -11.40 -9.31 5.75
CA ALA A 131 -11.79 -7.99 5.25
C ALA A 131 -10.57 -7.21 4.72
N LEU A 132 -9.42 -7.28 5.40
CA LEU A 132 -8.20 -6.61 4.96
C LEU A 132 -7.52 -7.27 3.76
N GLY A 133 -7.52 -8.60 3.69
CA GLY A 133 -7.02 -9.35 2.54
C GLY A 133 -7.87 -9.13 1.29
N SER A 134 -9.20 -9.13 1.43
CA SER A 134 -10.14 -8.86 0.34
C SER A 134 -10.14 -7.39 -0.11
N LEU A 135 -9.90 -6.43 0.79
CA LEU A 135 -9.61 -5.04 0.42
C LEU A 135 -8.32 -4.89 -0.40
N SER A 136 -7.39 -5.84 -0.34
CA SER A 136 -6.17 -5.87 -1.15
C SER A 136 -6.38 -6.44 -2.56
N GLU A 137 -7.44 -7.22 -2.78
CA GLU A 137 -7.80 -7.85 -4.08
C GLU A 137 -8.73 -7.00 -4.96
N GLY A 138 -8.94 -5.71 -4.64
CA GLY A 138 -9.65 -4.76 -5.51
C GLY A 138 -8.89 -4.34 -6.77
N GLY A 139 -7.89 -5.12 -7.19
CA GLY A 139 -7.04 -4.86 -8.35
C GLY A 139 -7.00 -6.06 -9.29
N GLN A 140 -8.12 -6.36 -9.94
CA GLN A 140 -8.14 -7.21 -11.14
C GLN A 140 -8.01 -6.35 -12.42
N PRO A 141 -7.42 -6.90 -13.50
CA PRO A 141 -6.60 -6.21 -14.53
C PRO A 141 -7.29 -5.20 -15.47
#